data_AF-A0A2V7S3H8-F1
#
_entry.id   AF-A0A2V7S3H8-F1
#
_cell.length_a   1.000
_cell.length_b   1.000
_cell.length_c   1.000
_cell.angle_alpha   90.00
_cell.angle_beta   90.00
_cell.angle_gamma   90.00
#
_symmetry.space_group_name_H-M   'P 1'
#
loop_
_entity.id
_entity.type
_entity.pdbx_description
1 polymer ?
#
loop_
_entity_poly.entity_id
_entity_poly.type
_entity_poly.pdbx_seq_one_letter_code
_entity_poly.pdbx_strand_id
1 'polypeptide(L)'
;GEALQRGVGGAAELIEGESEVGGGSFPGAKLETWLVRLTPDTRHPTPDTVAGRLRGTDPPIIARIADGRVLLDPRTIFPDQIEMVARAARAALDA
;
A
#
# COMPACT_ATOMS: atom_id res chain seq x y z
N GLY A 1 5.97 5.32 7.16
CA GLY A 1 6.25 3.88 7.03
C GLY A 1 5.80 3.12 8.25
N GLU A 2 6.58 3.19 9.33
CA GLU A 2 6.33 2.42 10.56
C GLU A 2 4.92 2.58 11.13
N ALA A 3 4.39 3.80 11.21
CA ALA A 3 3.05 4.04 11.73
C ALA A 3 1.96 3.32 10.91
N LEU A 4 2.09 3.32 9.58
CA LEU A 4 1.18 2.60 8.68
C LEU A 4 1.33 1.09 8.84
N GLN A 5 2.56 0.57 8.91
CA GLN A 5 2.84 -0.85 9.14
C GLN A 5 2.25 -1.32 10.48
N ARG A 6 2.49 -0.59 11.58
CA ARG A 6 1.91 -0.88 12.90
C ARG A 6 0.39 -0.79 12.90
N GLY A 7 -0.17 0.18 12.17
CA GLY A 7 -1.60 0.31 11.97
C GLY A 7 -2.18 -0.96 11.35
N VAL A 8 -1.63 -1.42 10.23
CA VAL A 8 -2.15 -2.63 9.55
C VAL A 8 -1.92 -3.90 10.39
N GLY A 9 -0.78 -4.02 11.07
CA GLY A 9 -0.47 -5.14 11.95
C GLY A 9 0.29 -6.27 11.25
N GLY A 10 0.07 -7.52 11.68
CA GLY A 10 0.86 -8.69 11.25
C GLY A 10 0.81 -9.02 9.76
N ALA A 11 -0.17 -8.46 9.05
CA ALA A 11 -0.31 -8.58 7.59
C ALA A 11 0.49 -7.52 6.81
N ALA A 12 1.28 -6.67 7.49
CA ALA A 12 2.07 -5.63 6.85
C ALA A 12 3.56 -5.69 7.21
N GLU A 13 4.39 -5.48 6.20
CA GLU A 13 5.85 -5.45 6.33
C GLU A 13 6.43 -4.23 5.63
N LEU A 14 7.44 -3.61 6.25
CA LEU A 14 8.25 -2.58 5.60
C LEU A 14 9.31 -3.24 4.72
N ILE A 15 9.33 -2.86 3.45
CA ILE A 15 10.35 -3.30 2.51
C ILE A 15 11.02 -2.10 1.86
N GLU A 16 12.28 -2.24 1.49
CA GLU A 16 12.94 -1.30 0.59
C GLU A 16 12.32 -1.39 -0.81
N GLY A 17 12.29 -0.27 -1.51
CA GLY A 17 11.85 -0.22 -2.89
C GLY A 17 12.11 1.11 -3.54
N GLU A 18 11.61 1.25 -4.76
CA GLU A 18 11.78 2.45 -5.56
C GLU A 18 10.42 3.10 -5.84
N SER A 19 10.40 4.42 -6.00
CA SER A 19 9.26 5.15 -6.55
C SER A 19 9.73 6.19 -7.55
N GLU A 20 8.88 6.47 -8.53
CA GLU A 20 9.21 7.39 -9.61
C GLU A 20 8.94 8.84 -9.21
N VAL A 21 9.88 9.72 -9.54
CA VAL A 21 9.69 11.16 -9.35
C VAL A 21 8.93 11.73 -10.54
N GLY A 22 7.60 11.82 -10.42
CA GLY A 22 6.75 12.59 -11.32
C GLY A 22 6.05 11.78 -12.41
N GLY A 23 4.82 12.20 -12.74
CA GLY A 23 4.06 11.65 -13.85
C GLY A 23 4.41 12.34 -15.17
N GLY A 24 5.07 11.63 -16.08
CA GLY A 24 4.99 11.93 -17.52
C GLY A 24 5.99 12.92 -18.13
N SER A 25 6.95 13.49 -17.40
CA SER A 25 7.95 14.42 -17.99
C SER A 25 9.38 14.30 -17.47
N PHE A 26 9.65 13.43 -16.49
CA PHE A 26 11.00 13.11 -16.03
C PHE A 26 11.20 11.58 -15.94
N PRO A 27 11.26 10.87 -17.08
CA PRO A 27 11.44 9.43 -17.05
C PRO A 27 12.84 9.09 -16.49
N GLY A 28 12.87 8.36 -15.38
CA GLY A 28 14.09 7.65 -14.93
C GLY A 28 14.65 8.02 -13.56
N ALA A 29 14.13 9.04 -12.87
CA ALA A 29 14.54 9.29 -11.48
C ALA A 29 13.75 8.35 -10.55
N LYS A 30 14.36 7.21 -10.20
CA LYS A 30 13.89 6.34 -9.15
C LYS A 30 14.49 6.78 -7.82
N LEU A 31 13.63 7.11 -6.86
CA LEU A 31 14.07 7.39 -5.50
C LEU A 31 13.84 6.15 -4.64
N GLU A 32 14.91 5.75 -3.96
CA GLU A 32 14.85 4.80 -2.86
C GLU A 32 13.78 5.23 -1.85
N THR A 33 13.03 4.26 -1.36
CA THR A 33 11.94 4.46 -0.43
C THR A 33 11.63 3.23 0.39
N TRP A 34 10.78 3.42 1.38
CA TRP A 34 10.19 2.36 2.17
C TRP A 34 8.75 2.17 1.73
N LEU A 35 8.38 0.94 1.42
CA LEU A 35 7.02 0.57 1.05
C LEU A 35 6.41 -0.29 2.15
N VAL A 36 5.10 -0.20 2.31
CA VAL A 36 4.34 -1.14 3.14
C VAL A 36 3.77 -2.22 2.22
N ARG A 37 4.31 -3.43 2.32
CA ARG A 37 3.81 -4.63 1.66
C ARG A 37 2.66 -5.20 2.46
N LEU A 38 1.53 -5.42 1.80
CA LEU A 38 0.37 -6.11 2.38
C LEU A 38 0.40 -7.59 2.01
N THR A 39 0.30 -8.46 3.01
CA THR A 39 0.32 -9.93 2.90
C THR A 39 -1.00 -10.48 3.43
N PRO A 40 -1.93 -10.95 2.59
CA PRO A 40 -3.15 -11.60 3.07
C PRO A 40 -2.83 -12.91 3.77
N ASP A 41 -3.58 -13.24 4.82
CA ASP A 41 -3.45 -14.53 5.50
C ASP A 41 -4.04 -15.67 4.64
N THR A 42 -3.48 -16.87 4.80
CA THR A 42 -3.74 -18.28 4.38
C THR A 42 -4.94 -18.67 3.48
N ARG A 43 -5.86 -17.77 3.15
CA ARG A 43 -6.95 -17.90 2.16
C ARG A 43 -6.81 -16.95 0.95
N HIS A 44 -5.77 -16.11 0.92
CA HIS A 44 -5.28 -15.25 -0.17
C HIS A 44 -6.33 -14.74 -1.20
N PRO A 45 -6.98 -13.58 -0.98
CA PRO A 45 -7.41 -12.75 -2.09
C PRO A 45 -6.20 -12.40 -2.98
N THR A 46 -6.38 -12.40 -4.30
CA THR A 46 -5.34 -11.98 -5.23
C THR A 46 -4.94 -10.52 -4.98
N PRO A 47 -3.72 -10.08 -5.35
CA PRO A 47 -3.32 -8.68 -5.27
C PRO A 47 -4.33 -7.74 -5.94
N ASP A 48 -4.90 -8.14 -7.08
CA ASP A 48 -5.97 -7.41 -7.77
C ASP A 48 -7.25 -7.30 -6.96
N THR A 49 -7.61 -8.33 -6.21
CA THR A 49 -8.78 -8.32 -5.32
C THR A 49 -8.58 -7.32 -4.19
N VAL A 50 -7.44 -7.36 -3.51
CA VAL A 50 -7.11 -6.42 -2.44
C VAL A 50 -7.04 -4.99 -2.98
N ALA A 51 -6.37 -4.76 -4.12
CA ALA A 51 -6.32 -3.45 -4.77
C ALA A 51 -7.69 -2.96 -5.23
N GLY A 52 -8.56 -3.86 -5.72
CA GLY A 52 -9.94 -3.56 -6.09
C GLY A 52 -10.77 -3.12 -4.90
N ARG A 53 -10.64 -3.81 -3.76
CA ARG A 53 -11.30 -3.44 -2.50
C ARG A 53 -10.84 -2.08 -1.99
N LEU A 54 -9.52 -1.82 -2.04
CA LEU A 54 -8.96 -0.50 -1.69
C LEU A 54 -9.46 0.61 -2.61
N ARG A 55 -9.60 0.36 -3.92
CA ARG A 55 -10.21 1.33 -4.84
C ARG A 55 -11.69 1.59 -4.57
N GLY A 56 -12.39 0.64 -3.94
CA GLY A 56 -13.80 0.74 -3.60
C GLY A 56 -14.10 1.43 -2.27
N THR A 57 -13.08 1.86 -1.52
CA THR A 57 -13.28 2.62 -0.27
C THR A 57 -13.68 4.07 -0.57
N ASP A 58 -14.23 4.75 0.43
CA ASP A 58 -14.50 6.19 0.41
C ASP A 58 -13.74 6.87 1.56
N PRO A 59 -12.64 7.61 1.31
CA PRO A 59 -12.06 7.89 -0.02
C PRO A 59 -11.36 6.67 -0.63
N PRO A 60 -11.22 6.61 -1.98
CA PRO A 60 -10.54 5.50 -2.66
C PRO A 60 -9.04 5.51 -2.41
N ILE A 61 -8.47 4.32 -2.15
CA ILE A 61 -7.02 4.14 -1.93
C ILE A 61 -6.42 3.45 -3.14
N ILE A 62 -5.47 4.11 -3.80
CA ILE A 62 -4.76 3.57 -4.95
C ILE A 62 -3.45 2.95 -4.49
N ALA A 63 -3.42 1.62 -4.41
CA ALA A 63 -2.20 0.86 -4.14
C ALA A 63 -1.45 0.51 -5.43
N ARG A 64 -0.14 0.28 -5.32
CA ARG A 64 0.68 -0.26 -6.40
C ARG A 64 0.69 -1.78 -6.33
N ILE A 65 0.56 -2.45 -7.47
CA ILE A 65 0.87 -3.88 -7.60
C ILE A 65 2.24 -4.01 -8.27
N ALA A 66 3.18 -4.69 -7.60
CA ALA A 66 4.46 -5.05 -8.19
C ALA A 66 4.90 -6.42 -7.63
N ASP A 67 5.48 -7.27 -8.48
CA ASP A 67 5.90 -8.63 -8.14
C ASP A 67 4.82 -9.46 -7.43
N GLY A 68 3.56 -9.30 -7.88
CA GLY A 68 2.41 -10.00 -7.29
C GLY A 68 2.10 -9.58 -5.85
N ARG A 69 2.48 -8.37 -5.43
CA ARG A 69 2.26 -7.85 -4.07
C ARG A 69 1.56 -6.50 -4.12
N VAL A 70 0.72 -6.22 -3.12
CA VAL A 70 0.11 -4.91 -2.93
C VAL A 70 1.03 -4.06 -2.06
N LEU A 71 1.37 -2.87 -2.56
CA LEU A 71 2.34 -1.96 -1.97
C LEU A 71 1.67 -0.59 -1.75
N LEU A 72 1.87 -0.03 -0.56
CA LEU A 72 1.53 1.34 -0.23
C LEU A 72 2.83 2.13 -0.03
N ASP A 73 3.00 3.25 -0.74
CA ASP A 73 4.13 4.18 -0.52
C ASP A 73 3.70 5.20 0.55
N PRO A 74 4.25 5.15 1.78
CA PRO A 74 3.87 6.07 2.84
C PRO A 74 4.19 7.54 2.54
N ARG A 75 5.01 7.84 1.53
CA ARG A 75 5.28 9.24 1.14
C ARG A 75 4.08 9.90 0.45
N THR A 76 3.13 9.12 -0.06
CA THR A 76 1.91 9.63 -0.69
C THR A 76 0.72 9.69 0.27
N ILE A 77 0.94 9.37 1.56
CA ILE A 77 -0.10 9.30 2.59
C ILE A 77 0.22 10.35 3.65
N PHE A 78 -0.71 11.29 3.87
CA PHE A 78 -0.53 12.30 4.90
C PHE A 78 -0.62 11.70 6.31
N PRO A 79 0.08 12.28 7.32
CA PRO A 79 0.09 11.74 8.67
C PRO A 79 -1.30 11.52 9.30
N ASP A 80 -2.26 12.40 9.00
CA ASP A 80 -3.65 12.33 9.46
C ASP A 80 -4.49 11.26 8.73
N GLN A 81 -4.05 10.81 7.55
CA GLN A 81 -4.70 9.74 6.78
C GLN A 81 -4.26 8.33 7.21
N ILE A 82 -3.17 8.21 7.98
CA ILE A 82 -2.55 6.91 8.29
C ILE A 82 -3.55 5.93 8.92
N GLU A 83 -4.33 6.37 9.91
CA GLU A 83 -5.28 5.48 10.59
C GLU A 83 -6.40 5.01 9.65
N MET A 84 -6.90 5.91 8.80
CA MET A 84 -7.92 5.59 7.79
C MET A 84 -7.39 4.56 6.79
N VAL A 85 -6.19 4.77 6.26
CA VAL A 85 -5.56 3.84 5.29
C VAL A 85 -5.26 2.50 5.95
N ALA A 86 -4.77 2.49 7.19
CA ALA A 86 -4.49 1.27 7.93
C ALA A 86 -5.77 0.45 8.14
N ARG A 87 -6.89 1.09 8.54
CA ARG A 87 -8.19 0.43 8.71
C ARG A 87 -8.71 -0.15 7.40
N ALA A 88 -8.63 0.62 6.31
CA ALA A 88 -9.05 0.16 4.99
C ALA A 88 -8.21 -1.03 4.49
N ALA A 89 -6.89 -1.00 4.72
CA ALA A 89 -6.00 -2.10 4.37
C ALA A 89 -6.33 -3.38 5.15
N ARG A 90 -6.58 -3.30 6.45
CA ARG A 90 -7.03 -4.46 7.26
C ARG A 90 -8.33 -5.04 6.70
N ALA A 91 -9.34 -4.19 6.51
CA ALA A 91 -10.63 -4.63 5.95
C ALA A 91 -10.51 -5.25 4.55
N ALA A 92 -9.64 -4.71 3.70
CA ALA A 92 -9.40 -5.25 2.36
C ALA A 92 -8.70 -6.63 2.39
N LEU A 93 -7.92 -6.91 3.42
CA LEU A 93 -7.23 -8.20 3.64
C LEU A 93 -8.15 -9.27 4.25
N ASP A 94 -9.09 -8.87 5.12
CA ASP A 94 -9.95 -9.79 5.87
C ASP A 94 -11.26 -10.19 5.15
N ALA A 95 -11.68 -9.42 4.15
CA ALA A 95 -12.90 -9.66 3.37
C ALA A 95 -12.79 -10.88 2.43
#